data_AF-A0A6J5J810-F1
#
_entry.id   AF-A0A6J5J810-F1
#
_cell.length_a   1.000
_cell.length_b   1.000
_cell.length_c   1.000
_cell.angle_alpha   90.00
_cell.angle_beta   90.00
_cell.angle_gamma   90.00
#
_symmetry.space_group_name_H-M   'P 1'
#
loop_
_entity.id
_entity.type
_entity.pdbx_description
1 polymer ?
#
loop_
_entity_poly.entity_id
_entity_poly.type
_entity_poly.pdbx_seq_one_letter_code
_entity_poly.pdbx_strand_id
1 'polypeptide(L)'
;MTQMALVIDLNVCVGCHACVTSCKEWNTSGEAGSLADMRPYDDDPSGTFFNRVQTYEAGVFPMTDTIHFPKSCLHCEDPPCVPVCPTGASYKRKSDGIVLVDYDKCIGCKYCAWACPYGARELDEGRKEMTKCTLCADRIDNEALPERDRKPACVLACPTSARLFGDVHDPESDVSRAIRERGGYQLMPEWGTRPSNHYLPRVKTEASCGCGSSGGCGSASNGIGEDDSFEARATRGDIDLVSLATQR
;
A
#
# COMPACT_ATOMS: atom_id res chain seq x y z
N MET A 1 -0.31 -21.79 -4.66
CA MET A 1 -0.88 -21.57 -3.32
C MET A 1 -1.53 -20.20 -3.36
N THR A 2 -2.70 -20.01 -2.76
CA THR A 2 -3.39 -18.71 -2.73
C THR A 2 -2.65 -17.73 -1.82
N GLN A 3 -2.56 -16.47 -2.25
CA GLN A 3 -1.95 -15.40 -1.48
C GLN A 3 -2.82 -14.14 -1.59
N MET A 4 -3.62 -13.89 -0.57
CA MET A 4 -4.47 -12.70 -0.50
C MET A 4 -3.62 -11.47 -0.21
N ALA A 5 -3.87 -10.39 -0.95
CA ALA A 5 -3.13 -9.15 -0.80
C ALA A 5 -3.96 -7.92 -1.17
N LEU A 6 -3.42 -6.75 -0.84
CA LEU A 6 -3.87 -5.48 -1.37
C LEU A 6 -3.02 -5.05 -2.55
N VAL A 7 -3.66 -4.51 -3.59
CA VAL A 7 -2.98 -3.78 -4.66
C VAL A 7 -3.41 -2.32 -4.55
N ILE A 8 -2.45 -1.43 -4.36
CA ILE A 8 -2.69 -0.02 -4.00
C ILE A 8 -2.30 0.87 -5.16
N ASP A 9 -3.29 1.54 -5.73
CA ASP A 9 -3.13 2.46 -6.84
C ASP A 9 -2.74 3.87 -6.36
N LEU A 10 -1.47 4.22 -6.55
CA LEU A 10 -0.95 5.54 -6.18
C LEU A 10 -1.40 6.64 -7.16
N ASN A 11 -1.91 6.27 -8.35
CA ASN A 11 -2.37 7.24 -9.34
C ASN A 11 -3.68 7.91 -8.94
N VAL A 12 -4.56 7.17 -8.28
CA VAL A 12 -5.91 7.64 -7.89
C VAL A 12 -6.06 7.85 -6.38
N CYS A 13 -5.02 7.62 -5.60
CA CYS A 13 -5.04 7.90 -4.17
C CYS A 13 -4.93 9.41 -3.91
N VAL A 14 -6.02 10.01 -3.43
CA VAL A 14 -6.11 11.44 -3.11
C VAL A 14 -5.84 11.76 -1.63
N GLY A 15 -5.34 10.79 -0.87
CA GLY A 15 -5.00 11.03 0.53
C GLY A 15 -6.18 11.35 1.45
N CYS A 16 -7.40 10.92 1.14
CA CYS A 16 -8.61 11.26 1.92
C CYS A 16 -8.69 10.63 3.34
N HIS A 17 -7.75 9.76 3.71
CA HIS A 17 -7.70 9.03 5.00
C HIS A 17 -8.93 8.15 5.35
N ALA A 18 -9.94 8.00 4.49
CA ALA A 18 -11.10 7.12 4.73
C ALA A 18 -10.69 5.67 5.04
N CYS A 19 -9.64 5.18 4.35
CA CYS A 19 -9.09 3.84 4.59
C CYS A 19 -8.41 3.67 5.96
N VAL A 20 -7.97 4.76 6.60
CA VAL A 20 -7.39 4.75 7.95
C VAL A 20 -8.50 4.68 8.99
N THR A 21 -9.47 5.59 8.89
CA THR A 21 -10.62 5.67 9.82
C THR A 21 -11.43 4.37 9.80
N SER A 22 -11.79 3.87 8.62
CA SER A 22 -12.57 2.61 8.51
C SER A 22 -11.80 1.38 9.00
N CYS A 23 -10.48 1.34 8.77
CA CYS A 23 -9.65 0.27 9.33
C CYS A 23 -9.68 0.31 10.86
N LYS A 24 -9.62 1.51 11.44
CA LYS A 24 -9.66 1.71 12.88
C LYS A 24 -11.00 1.30 13.48
N GLU A 25 -12.10 1.78 12.92
CA GLU A 25 -13.47 1.46 13.33
C GLU A 25 -13.72 -0.06 13.33
N TRP A 26 -13.42 -0.72 12.20
CA TRP A 26 -13.66 -2.15 12.05
C TRP A 26 -12.83 -2.99 13.03
N ASN A 27 -11.51 -2.76 13.06
CA ASN A 27 -10.61 -3.60 13.84
C ASN A 27 -10.69 -3.33 15.34
N THR A 28 -11.06 -2.11 15.76
CA THR A 28 -11.33 -1.81 17.18
C THR A 28 -12.48 -2.64 17.74
N SER A 29 -13.47 -2.94 16.90
CA SER A 29 -14.65 -3.71 17.26
C SER A 29 -14.50 -5.22 16.97
N GLY A 30 -13.36 -5.64 16.42
CA GLY A 30 -13.09 -7.01 16.00
C GLY A 30 -12.07 -7.72 16.88
N GLU A 31 -11.54 -8.84 16.39
CA GLU A 31 -10.55 -9.67 17.11
C GLU A 31 -9.25 -8.92 17.42
N ALA A 32 -8.92 -7.91 16.62
CA ALA A 32 -7.70 -7.14 16.81
C ALA A 32 -7.72 -6.23 18.04
N GLY A 33 -8.87 -6.05 18.70
CA GLY A 33 -9.02 -5.27 19.92
C GLY A 33 -8.82 -3.77 19.75
N SER A 34 -8.78 -3.05 20.86
CA SER A 34 -8.80 -1.58 20.86
C SER A 34 -7.59 -0.96 20.14
N LEU A 35 -7.86 -0.17 19.11
CA LEU A 35 -6.85 0.66 18.45
C LEU A 35 -6.89 2.06 19.06
N ALA A 36 -6.37 2.21 20.28
CA ALA A 36 -6.50 3.45 21.03
C ALA A 36 -5.74 4.64 20.40
N ASP A 37 -6.34 5.83 20.48
CA ASP A 37 -5.63 7.10 20.39
C ASP A 37 -5.17 7.51 21.79
N MET A 38 -3.86 7.63 21.99
CA MET A 38 -3.29 7.95 23.30
C MET A 38 -3.12 9.46 23.50
N ARG A 39 -2.80 10.20 22.43
CA ARG A 39 -2.54 11.66 22.47
C ARG A 39 -3.11 12.38 21.24
N PRO A 40 -4.41 12.24 20.91
CA PRO A 40 -4.96 12.68 19.63
C PRO A 40 -4.86 14.19 19.36
N TYR A 41 -4.71 15.02 20.39
CA TYR A 41 -4.70 16.48 20.31
C TYR A 41 -3.37 17.12 20.71
N ASP A 42 -2.34 16.32 21.02
CA ASP A 42 -1.01 16.84 21.36
C ASP A 42 -0.22 17.14 20.08
N ASP A 43 0.88 17.87 20.21
CA ASP A 43 1.80 18.19 19.11
C ASP A 43 2.42 16.93 18.45
N ASP A 44 2.44 15.80 19.18
CA ASP A 44 2.91 14.49 18.71
C ASP A 44 1.81 13.42 18.89
N PRO A 45 0.81 13.37 17.98
CA PRO A 45 -0.31 12.48 18.12
C PRO A 45 0.11 11.03 17.97
N SER A 46 -0.14 10.25 19.03
CA SER A 46 0.20 8.84 19.10
C SER A 46 -1.03 7.97 19.24
N GLY A 47 -1.03 6.83 18.57
CA GLY A 47 -2.07 5.82 18.64
C GLY A 47 -1.73 4.60 17.82
N THR A 48 -2.57 3.58 17.89
CA THR A 48 -2.41 2.35 17.12
C THR A 48 -3.05 2.51 15.75
N PHE A 49 -2.25 2.40 14.69
CA PHE A 49 -2.74 2.47 13.31
C PHE A 49 -2.20 1.31 12.48
N PHE A 50 -3.11 0.45 12.01
CA PHE A 50 -2.76 -0.66 11.11
C PHE A 50 -2.50 -0.23 9.66
N ASN A 51 -2.91 0.99 9.35
CA ASN A 51 -2.80 1.60 8.05
C ASN A 51 -2.56 3.10 8.26
N ARG A 52 -1.55 3.66 7.58
CA ARG A 52 -1.26 5.10 7.56
C ARG A 52 -1.16 5.56 6.12
N VAL A 53 -1.59 6.78 5.84
CA VAL A 53 -1.31 7.44 4.55
C VAL A 53 -0.20 8.45 4.78
N GLN A 54 0.96 8.18 4.20
CA GLN A 54 2.11 9.09 4.24
C GLN A 54 2.03 10.02 3.03
N THR A 55 2.13 11.33 3.24
CA THR A 55 2.07 12.31 2.16
C THR A 55 3.46 12.90 1.94
N TYR A 56 3.89 12.94 0.69
CA TYR A 56 5.18 13.46 0.26
C TYR A 56 4.97 14.55 -0.78
N GLU A 57 5.80 15.58 -0.75
CA GLU A 57 5.94 16.52 -1.85
C GLU A 57 7.12 16.09 -2.72
N ALA A 58 6.92 16.09 -4.03
CA ALA A 58 7.93 15.73 -5.02
C ALA A 58 7.99 16.79 -6.12
N GLY A 59 9.13 16.92 -6.78
CA GLY A 59 9.35 17.92 -7.82
C GLY A 59 9.95 19.22 -7.27
N VAL A 60 9.89 20.27 -8.07
CA VAL A 60 10.54 21.56 -7.79
C VAL A 60 9.54 22.66 -8.08
N PHE A 61 9.39 23.61 -7.15
CA PHE A 61 8.49 24.76 -7.32
C PHE A 61 8.75 25.49 -8.66
N PRO A 62 7.71 25.84 -9.44
CA PRO A 62 6.26 25.69 -9.16
C PRO A 62 5.65 24.34 -9.59
N MET A 63 6.45 23.43 -10.15
CA MET A 63 6.04 22.11 -10.65
C MET A 63 6.20 21.04 -9.55
N THR A 64 5.41 21.17 -8.49
CA THR A 64 5.37 20.21 -7.37
C THR A 64 4.17 19.29 -7.49
N ASP A 65 4.38 18.02 -7.13
CA ASP A 65 3.34 17.00 -7.00
C ASP A 65 3.20 16.61 -5.51
N THR A 66 1.97 16.34 -5.09
CA THR A 66 1.69 15.69 -3.81
C THR A 66 1.44 14.21 -4.07
N ILE A 67 2.19 13.35 -3.38
CA ILE A 67 2.11 11.90 -3.49
C ILE A 67 1.60 11.33 -2.17
N HIS A 68 0.47 10.63 -2.23
CA HIS A 68 -0.07 9.92 -1.09
C HIS A 68 0.31 8.44 -1.16
N PHE A 69 0.94 7.95 -0.11
CA PHE A 69 1.46 6.59 -0.02
C PHE A 69 0.79 5.85 1.16
N PRO A 70 -0.30 5.12 0.92
CA PRO A 70 -0.93 4.30 1.93
C PRO A 70 -0.09 3.06 2.27
N LYS A 71 0.28 2.90 3.53
CA LYS A 71 1.13 1.82 4.03
C LYS A 71 0.43 1.08 5.17
N SER A 72 0.28 -0.23 4.98
CA SER A 72 -0.22 -1.19 5.97
C SER A 72 0.74 -2.38 6.06
N CYS A 73 0.41 -3.40 6.86
CA CYS A 73 1.12 -4.69 6.75
C CYS A 73 1.03 -5.21 5.30
N LEU A 74 2.15 -5.70 4.77
CA LEU A 74 2.22 -6.20 3.39
C LEU A 74 1.98 -7.70 3.26
N HIS A 75 1.70 -8.39 4.37
CA HIS A 75 1.42 -9.84 4.45
C HIS A 75 2.41 -10.70 3.66
N CYS A 76 3.69 -10.30 3.71
CA CYS A 76 4.85 -10.85 3.01
C CYS A 76 4.79 -12.37 2.80
N GLU A 77 5.20 -12.83 1.61
CA GLU A 77 5.31 -14.25 1.33
C GLU A 77 6.36 -14.94 2.20
N ASP A 78 7.48 -14.24 2.42
CA ASP A 78 8.56 -14.59 3.35
C ASP A 78 8.58 -13.60 4.52
N PRO A 79 7.66 -13.74 5.49
CA PRO A 79 7.49 -12.74 6.55
C PRO A 79 8.59 -12.88 7.61
N PRO A 80 9.57 -11.95 7.72
CA PRO A 80 10.63 -12.05 8.71
C PRO A 80 10.11 -12.00 10.15
N CYS A 81 8.93 -11.40 10.34
CA CYS A 81 8.25 -11.29 11.63
C CYS A 81 7.70 -12.62 12.18
N VAL A 82 7.58 -13.68 11.36
CA VAL A 82 7.10 -15.01 11.79
C VAL A 82 8.21 -15.82 12.48
N PRO A 83 9.36 -16.12 11.84
CA PRO A 83 10.39 -16.97 12.43
C PRO A 83 11.06 -16.35 13.66
N VAL A 84 11.05 -15.02 13.82
CA VAL A 84 11.61 -14.34 15.00
C VAL A 84 10.71 -14.41 16.24
N CYS A 85 9.48 -14.92 16.12
CA CYS A 85 8.53 -14.93 17.22
C CYS A 85 8.82 -16.12 18.18
N PRO A 86 9.31 -15.88 19.40
CA PRO A 86 9.77 -16.96 20.29
C PRO A 86 8.64 -17.85 20.80
N THR A 87 7.40 -17.35 20.83
CA THR A 87 6.22 -18.11 21.30
C THR A 87 5.44 -18.77 20.17
N GLY A 88 5.82 -18.53 18.91
CA GLY A 88 5.03 -18.96 17.76
C GLY A 88 3.72 -18.18 17.57
N ALA A 89 3.53 -17.04 18.25
CA ALA A 89 2.34 -16.21 18.12
C ALA A 89 2.17 -15.60 16.73
N SER A 90 3.26 -15.21 16.05
CA SER A 90 3.18 -14.75 14.67
C SER A 90 3.21 -15.93 13.72
N TYR A 91 2.22 -16.04 12.84
CA TYR A 91 2.11 -17.15 11.89
C TYR A 91 1.59 -16.68 10.54
N LYS A 92 1.79 -17.49 9.50
CA LYS A 92 1.21 -17.31 8.16
C LYS A 92 0.13 -18.37 7.95
N ARG A 93 -1.08 -17.94 7.63
CA ARG A 93 -2.21 -18.84 7.34
C ARG A 93 -1.91 -19.60 6.04
N LYS A 94 -2.09 -20.93 6.06
CA LYS A 94 -1.74 -21.79 4.91
C LYS A 94 -2.73 -21.73 3.75
N SER A 95 -4.00 -21.45 4.05
CA SER A 95 -5.06 -21.43 3.04
C SER A 95 -4.92 -20.26 2.06
N ASP A 96 -4.47 -19.11 2.54
CA ASP A 96 -4.56 -17.85 1.79
C ASP A 96 -3.39 -16.88 2.03
N GLY A 97 -2.37 -17.30 2.77
CA GLY A 97 -1.14 -16.56 2.95
C GLY A 97 -1.22 -15.35 3.88
N ILE A 98 -2.34 -15.11 4.56
CA ILE A 98 -2.46 -13.97 5.49
C ILE A 98 -1.57 -14.21 6.71
N VAL A 99 -0.59 -13.33 6.92
CA VAL A 99 0.19 -13.27 8.15
C VAL A 99 -0.70 -12.74 9.28
N LEU A 100 -0.71 -13.36 10.45
CA LEU A 100 -1.55 -13.01 11.61
C LEU A 100 -0.77 -13.08 12.93
N VAL A 101 -1.42 -12.69 14.03
CA VAL A 101 -0.93 -12.84 15.39
C VAL A 101 -1.99 -13.59 16.20
N ASP A 102 -1.57 -14.66 16.85
CA ASP A 102 -2.30 -15.35 17.89
C ASP A 102 -2.08 -14.57 19.20
N TYR A 103 -3.14 -13.89 19.65
CA TYR A 103 -3.08 -12.99 20.80
C TYR A 103 -2.83 -13.76 22.11
N ASP A 104 -3.40 -14.95 22.27
CA ASP A 104 -3.23 -15.78 23.47
C ASP A 104 -1.79 -16.25 23.68
N LYS A 105 -1.01 -16.37 22.59
CA LYS A 105 0.42 -16.73 22.64
C LYS A 105 1.35 -15.51 22.68
N CYS A 106 0.84 -14.30 22.46
CA CYS A 106 1.68 -13.13 22.32
C CYS A 106 2.10 -12.59 23.68
N ILE A 107 3.41 -12.42 23.88
CA ILE A 107 3.99 -11.87 25.13
C ILE A 107 4.47 -10.43 25.00
N GLY A 108 4.11 -9.73 23.92
CA GLY A 108 4.45 -8.30 23.76
C GLY A 108 5.93 -7.97 23.62
N CYS A 109 6.81 -8.93 23.33
CA CYS A 109 8.26 -8.73 23.32
C CYS A 109 8.81 -7.80 22.22
N LYS A 110 7.98 -7.36 21.26
CA LYS A 110 8.32 -6.43 20.16
C LYS A 110 9.36 -6.93 19.13
N TYR A 111 9.91 -8.14 19.24
CA TYR A 111 10.88 -8.69 18.28
C TYR A 111 10.35 -8.70 16.84
N CYS A 112 9.07 -9.04 16.66
CA CYS A 112 8.45 -9.05 15.35
C CYS A 112 8.28 -7.64 14.74
N ALA A 113 8.18 -6.59 15.56
CA ALA A 113 8.20 -5.21 15.09
C ALA A 113 9.61 -4.80 14.66
N TRP A 114 10.63 -5.15 15.45
CA TRP A 114 12.03 -4.90 15.09
C TRP A 114 12.43 -5.59 13.78
N ALA A 115 11.96 -6.82 13.55
CA ALA A 115 12.22 -7.57 12.32
C ALA A 115 11.40 -7.08 11.10
N CYS A 116 10.39 -6.21 11.29
CA CYS A 116 9.55 -5.77 10.19
C CYS A 116 10.14 -4.52 9.53
N PRO A 117 10.66 -4.61 8.29
CA PRO A 117 11.28 -3.45 7.62
C PRO A 117 10.26 -2.36 7.25
N TYR A 118 8.96 -2.67 7.34
CA TYR A 118 7.86 -1.76 6.99
C TYR A 118 7.27 -1.02 8.20
N GLY A 119 7.71 -1.32 9.43
CA GLY A 119 7.15 -0.71 10.64
C GLY A 119 5.65 -0.98 10.81
N ALA A 120 5.16 -2.15 10.37
CA ALA A 120 3.73 -2.43 10.25
C ALA A 120 3.12 -3.16 11.46
N ARG A 121 3.85 -3.27 12.57
CA ARG A 121 3.41 -3.93 13.81
C ARG A 121 3.49 -2.96 14.97
N GLU A 122 2.41 -2.89 15.73
CA GLU A 122 2.22 -1.96 16.85
C GLU A 122 2.06 -2.75 18.14
N LEU A 123 2.47 -2.19 19.28
CA LEU A 123 2.13 -2.77 20.58
C LEU A 123 0.79 -2.21 21.04
N ASP A 124 -0.13 -3.08 21.42
CA ASP A 124 -1.26 -2.70 22.26
C ASP A 124 -0.77 -2.53 23.70
N GLU A 125 -0.70 -1.29 24.17
CA GLU A 125 -0.20 -0.99 25.52
C GLU A 125 -1.14 -1.45 26.64
N GLY A 126 -2.41 -1.69 26.36
CA GLY A 126 -3.37 -2.20 27.33
C GLY A 126 -3.22 -3.71 27.53
N ARG A 127 -3.25 -4.47 26.43
CA ARG A 127 -3.15 -5.94 26.44
C ARG A 127 -1.73 -6.46 26.52
N LYS A 128 -0.73 -5.62 26.22
CA LYS A 128 0.68 -6.01 26.07
C LYS A 128 0.89 -7.07 24.99
N GLU A 129 0.17 -6.93 23.88
CA GLU A 129 0.19 -7.83 22.73
C GLU A 129 0.59 -7.07 21.46
N MET A 130 1.27 -7.75 20.53
CA MET A 130 1.59 -7.16 19.24
C MET A 130 0.39 -7.24 18.31
N THR A 131 0.00 -6.11 17.74
CA THR A 131 -1.12 -5.97 16.82
C THR A 131 -0.64 -5.46 15.46
N LYS A 132 -1.43 -5.66 14.42
CA LYS A 132 -1.15 -5.22 13.05
C LYS A 132 -2.39 -5.40 12.18
N CYS A 133 -2.34 -4.85 10.95
CA CYS A 133 -3.32 -5.17 9.92
C CYS A 133 -3.50 -6.69 9.79
N THR A 134 -4.75 -7.14 9.87
CA THR A 134 -5.18 -8.55 9.76
C THR A 134 -5.67 -8.88 8.35
N LEU A 135 -5.58 -7.92 7.42
CA LEU A 135 -6.29 -7.95 6.14
C LEU A 135 -7.80 -8.13 6.31
N CYS A 136 -8.34 -7.76 7.49
CA CYS A 136 -9.72 -8.01 7.90
C CYS A 136 -10.11 -9.48 7.72
N ALA A 137 -9.26 -10.42 8.15
CA ALA A 137 -9.51 -11.86 8.10
C ALA A 137 -10.90 -12.22 8.65
N ASP A 138 -11.26 -11.61 9.78
CA ASP A 138 -12.58 -11.72 10.44
C ASP A 138 -13.75 -11.28 9.55
N ARG A 139 -13.52 -10.36 8.62
CA ARG A 139 -14.54 -9.86 7.68
C ARG A 139 -14.63 -10.68 6.41
N ILE A 140 -13.50 -11.04 5.83
CA ILE A 140 -13.44 -11.77 4.55
C ILE A 140 -13.97 -13.20 4.72
N ASP A 141 -13.79 -13.79 5.90
CA ASP A 141 -14.25 -15.14 6.23
C ASP A 141 -15.71 -15.16 6.75
N ASN A 142 -16.33 -13.99 6.95
CA ASN A 142 -17.66 -13.90 7.55
C ASN A 142 -18.77 -14.23 6.54
N GLU A 143 -19.29 -15.45 6.64
CA GLU A 143 -20.35 -15.93 5.76
C GLU A 143 -21.70 -15.21 5.93
N ALA A 144 -21.92 -14.54 7.07
CA ALA A 144 -23.12 -13.74 7.29
C ALA A 144 -23.14 -12.44 6.46
N LEU A 145 -21.98 -12.01 5.93
CA LEU A 145 -21.90 -10.88 5.01
C LEU A 145 -22.18 -11.33 3.57
N PRO A 146 -22.86 -10.51 2.75
CA PRO A 146 -22.92 -10.72 1.30
C PRO A 146 -21.51 -10.79 0.71
N GLU A 147 -21.31 -11.63 -0.31
CA GLU A 147 -20.01 -11.84 -0.95
C GLU A 147 -19.33 -10.52 -1.38
N ARG A 148 -20.11 -9.56 -1.91
CA ARG A 148 -19.60 -8.23 -2.29
C ARG A 148 -18.97 -7.45 -1.12
N ASP A 149 -19.40 -7.72 0.10
CA ASP A 149 -19.03 -7.00 1.34
C ASP A 149 -17.94 -7.75 2.14
N ARG A 150 -17.56 -8.97 1.72
CA ARG A 150 -16.45 -9.78 2.25
C ARG A 150 -15.10 -9.30 1.71
N LYS A 151 -14.83 -8.01 1.93
CA LYS A 151 -13.59 -7.33 1.54
C LYS A 151 -13.05 -6.52 2.71
N PRO A 152 -11.73 -6.24 2.76
CA PRO A 152 -11.17 -5.41 3.82
C PRO A 152 -11.88 -4.06 3.95
N ALA A 153 -12.03 -3.57 5.18
CA ALA A 153 -12.70 -2.29 5.45
C ALA A 153 -12.06 -1.11 4.70
N CYS A 154 -10.73 -1.11 4.60
CA CYS A 154 -9.98 -0.10 3.86
C CYS A 154 -10.26 -0.10 2.35
N VAL A 155 -10.68 -1.23 1.76
CA VAL A 155 -11.03 -1.36 0.34
C VAL A 155 -12.42 -0.76 0.10
N LEU A 156 -13.40 -1.15 0.92
CA LEU A 156 -14.79 -0.69 0.76
C LEU A 156 -14.98 0.79 1.10
N ALA A 157 -14.15 1.33 2.00
CA ALA A 157 -14.18 2.76 2.35
C ALA A 157 -13.48 3.66 1.33
N CYS A 158 -12.78 3.12 0.33
CA CYS A 158 -11.97 3.93 -0.59
C CYS A 158 -12.85 4.58 -1.68
N PRO A 159 -13.04 5.91 -1.69
CA PRO A 159 -13.95 6.55 -2.64
C PRO A 159 -13.44 6.53 -4.08
N THR A 160 -12.12 6.47 -4.27
CA THR A 160 -11.48 6.44 -5.59
C THR A 160 -11.12 5.03 -6.05
N SER A 161 -11.51 4.00 -5.29
CA SER A 161 -11.13 2.61 -5.55
C SER A 161 -9.61 2.40 -5.68
N ALA A 162 -8.82 3.22 -4.98
CA ALA A 162 -7.36 3.13 -4.95
C ALA A 162 -6.83 1.84 -4.30
N ARG A 163 -7.68 1.05 -3.63
CA ARG A 163 -7.29 -0.20 -2.99
C ARG A 163 -8.09 -1.33 -3.60
N LEU A 164 -7.39 -2.27 -4.20
CA LEU A 164 -7.91 -3.52 -4.72
C LEU A 164 -7.54 -4.65 -3.75
N PHE A 165 -8.32 -5.73 -3.75
CA PHE A 165 -8.11 -6.89 -2.90
C PHE A 165 -8.45 -8.17 -3.65
N GLY A 166 -7.60 -9.20 -3.50
CA GLY A 166 -7.77 -10.50 -4.14
C GLY A 166 -6.54 -11.39 -3.99
N ASP A 167 -6.57 -12.55 -4.64
CA ASP A 167 -5.44 -13.48 -4.73
C ASP A 167 -4.45 -13.02 -5.82
N VAL A 168 -3.21 -12.69 -5.44
CA VAL A 168 -2.17 -12.25 -6.38
C VAL A 168 -1.50 -13.39 -7.14
N HIS A 169 -1.86 -14.65 -6.84
CA HIS A 169 -1.40 -15.81 -7.58
C HIS A 169 -2.46 -16.38 -8.54
N ASP A 170 -3.71 -15.92 -8.44
CA ASP A 170 -4.73 -16.22 -9.44
C ASP A 170 -4.58 -15.25 -10.63
N PRO A 171 -4.19 -15.70 -11.83
CA PRO A 171 -3.94 -14.82 -12.98
C PRO A 171 -5.21 -14.10 -13.48
N GLU A 172 -6.39 -14.62 -13.17
CA GLU A 172 -7.68 -14.07 -13.59
C GLU A 172 -8.24 -13.06 -12.58
N SER A 173 -7.65 -12.96 -11.39
CA SER A 173 -8.11 -12.02 -10.37
C SER A 173 -7.89 -10.56 -10.80
N ASP A 174 -8.79 -9.68 -10.37
CA ASP A 174 -8.70 -8.24 -10.66
C ASP A 174 -7.35 -7.65 -10.22
N VAL A 175 -6.80 -8.13 -9.10
CA VAL A 175 -5.51 -7.68 -8.57
C VAL A 175 -4.34 -8.13 -9.44
N SER A 176 -4.32 -9.39 -9.89
CA SER A 176 -3.26 -9.92 -10.75
C SER A 176 -3.27 -9.27 -12.13
N ARG A 177 -4.47 -9.03 -12.67
CA ARG A 177 -4.65 -8.26 -13.91
C ARG A 177 -4.15 -6.83 -13.74
N ALA A 178 -4.53 -6.15 -12.66
CA ALA A 178 -4.06 -4.79 -12.39
C ALA A 178 -2.53 -4.70 -12.26
N ILE A 179 -1.88 -5.66 -11.57
CA ILE A 179 -0.42 -5.72 -11.47
C ILE A 179 0.22 -5.85 -12.85
N ARG A 180 -0.23 -6.83 -13.65
CA ARG A 180 0.32 -7.10 -15.00
C ARG A 180 0.10 -5.94 -15.96
N GLU A 181 -1.12 -5.42 -16.02
CA GLU A 181 -1.54 -4.44 -17.03
C GLU A 181 -1.04 -3.03 -16.70
N ARG A 182 -0.80 -2.71 -15.42
CA ARG A 182 -0.49 -1.36 -14.96
C ARG A 182 0.90 -1.19 -14.33
N GLY A 183 1.76 -2.20 -14.42
CA GLY A 183 3.13 -2.13 -13.92
C GLY A 183 3.24 -2.14 -12.40
N GLY A 184 2.45 -2.98 -11.73
CA GLY A 184 2.49 -3.11 -10.27
C GLY A 184 3.85 -3.61 -9.76
N TYR A 185 4.31 -3.05 -8.63
CA TYR A 185 5.61 -3.37 -8.04
C TYR A 185 5.52 -3.64 -6.54
N GLN A 186 6.48 -4.41 -6.03
CA GLN A 186 6.64 -4.67 -4.60
C GLN A 186 7.45 -3.56 -3.93
N LEU A 187 7.10 -3.23 -2.68
CA LEU A 187 7.80 -2.19 -1.92
C LEU A 187 9.10 -2.73 -1.32
N MET A 188 10.21 -2.02 -1.56
CA MET A 188 11.54 -2.32 -1.00
C MET A 188 11.97 -3.79 -1.21
N PRO A 189 12.07 -4.26 -2.47
CA PRO A 189 12.41 -5.65 -2.79
C PRO A 189 13.80 -6.08 -2.26
N GLU A 190 14.71 -5.14 -2.01
CA GLU A 190 16.05 -5.36 -1.47
C GLU A 190 16.06 -6.09 -0.11
N TRP A 191 14.96 -6.04 0.66
CA TRP A 191 14.83 -6.77 1.92
C TRP A 191 14.51 -8.27 1.78
N GLY A 192 14.23 -8.74 0.56
CA GLY A 192 13.98 -10.16 0.30
C GLY A 192 12.73 -10.74 0.96
N THR A 193 11.82 -9.91 1.51
CA THR A 193 10.62 -10.41 2.20
C THR A 193 9.50 -10.87 1.25
N ARG A 194 9.64 -10.61 -0.05
CA ARG A 194 8.61 -10.83 -1.08
C ARG A 194 7.21 -10.33 -0.66
N PRO A 195 7.01 -9.00 -0.51
CA PRO A 195 5.72 -8.43 -0.11
C PRO A 195 4.56 -8.88 -0.99
N SER A 196 3.47 -9.38 -0.40
CA SER A 196 2.31 -9.80 -1.18
C SER A 196 1.53 -8.60 -1.70
N ASN A 197 1.47 -7.52 -0.91
CA ASN A 197 0.88 -6.26 -1.39
C ASN A 197 1.76 -5.62 -2.48
N HIS A 198 1.10 -5.08 -3.50
CA HIS A 198 1.75 -4.35 -4.59
C HIS A 198 1.24 -2.91 -4.67
N TYR A 199 2.05 -2.06 -5.29
CA TYR A 199 1.72 -0.67 -5.59
C TYR A 199 1.64 -0.49 -7.10
N LEU A 200 0.61 0.20 -7.58
CA LEU A 200 0.53 0.63 -8.97
C LEU A 200 1.09 2.05 -9.07
N PRO A 201 1.97 2.32 -10.04
CA PRO A 201 2.68 3.59 -10.16
C PRO A 201 1.72 4.74 -10.50
N ARG A 202 2.12 5.95 -10.12
CA ARG A 202 1.49 7.17 -10.62
C ARG A 202 1.90 7.37 -12.08
N VAL A 203 0.93 7.68 -12.93
CA VAL A 203 1.17 8.05 -14.32
C VAL A 203 1.06 9.56 -14.41
N LYS A 204 2.16 10.25 -14.73
CA LYS A 204 2.10 11.68 -14.99
C LYS A 204 1.34 11.89 -16.30
N THR A 205 0.19 12.55 -16.23
CA THR A 205 -0.48 13.02 -17.45
C THR A 205 0.31 14.21 -17.97
N GLU A 206 0.98 14.05 -19.11
CA GLU A 206 1.52 15.20 -19.82
C GLU A 206 0.35 16.05 -20.31
N ALA A 207 0.25 17.27 -19.79
CA ALA A 207 -0.72 18.23 -20.31
C ALA A 207 -0.22 18.68 -21.69
N SER A 208 -0.72 18.06 -22.76
CA SER A 208 -0.60 18.64 -24.11
C SER A 208 -1.49 19.89 -24.15
N CYS A 209 -0.94 21.02 -23.72
CA CYS A 209 -1.61 22.30 -23.78
C CYS A 209 -1.63 22.77 -25.25
N GLY A 210 -2.54 22.21 -26.04
CA GLY A 210 -2.81 22.62 -27.42
C GLY A 210 -3.55 23.94 -27.46
N CYS A 211 -2.87 25.05 -27.14
CA CYS A 211 -3.35 26.37 -27.50
C CYS A 211 -3.16 26.54 -29.02
N GLY A 212 -4.14 26.09 -29.81
CA GLY A 212 -4.29 26.61 -31.16
C GLY A 212 -4.59 28.11 -31.07
N SER A 213 -3.99 28.92 -31.95
CA SER A 213 -4.15 30.37 -32.06
C SER A 213 -5.58 30.87 -32.36
N SER A 214 -6.59 30.01 -32.17
CA SER A 214 -7.99 30.24 -32.45
C SER A 214 -8.88 29.57 -31.39
N GLY A 215 -8.72 29.97 -30.13
CA GLY A 215 -9.77 29.93 -29.08
C GLY A 215 -10.70 28.71 -28.98
N GLY A 216 -10.24 27.50 -29.28
CA GLY A 216 -11.06 26.29 -29.29
C GLY A 216 -10.34 25.12 -28.64
N CYS A 217 -10.93 24.56 -27.59
CA CYS A 217 -10.47 23.33 -26.96
C CYS A 217 -10.91 22.14 -27.83
N GLY A 218 -10.02 21.63 -28.67
CA GLY A 218 -10.21 20.41 -29.44
C GLY A 218 -9.28 19.32 -28.91
N SER A 219 -9.84 18.15 -28.58
CA SER A 219 -9.08 16.96 -28.18
C SER A 219 -8.26 16.44 -29.37
N ALA A 220 -6.95 16.69 -29.36
CA ALA A 220 -6.03 16.12 -30.33
C ALA A 220 -5.81 14.63 -30.03
N SER A 221 -6.16 13.79 -31.00
CA SER A 221 -5.83 12.37 -31.04
C SER A 221 -4.31 12.15 -31.13
N ASN A 222 -3.76 11.31 -30.27
CA ASN A 222 -2.35 10.90 -30.25
C ASN A 222 -1.90 10.35 -31.61
N GLY A 223 -1.09 11.11 -32.33
CA GLY A 223 -0.20 10.62 -33.37
C GLY A 223 1.22 10.63 -32.82
N ILE A 224 1.82 9.44 -32.66
CA ILE A 224 3.19 9.26 -32.17
C ILE A 224 4.16 9.66 -33.31
N GLY A 225 4.84 10.79 -33.14
CA GLY A 225 6.09 11.09 -33.82
C GLY A 225 7.18 11.19 -32.75
N GLU A 226 8.14 10.28 -32.76
CA GLU A 226 9.22 10.25 -31.78
C GLU A 226 10.23 11.36 -32.10
N ASP A 227 10.23 12.43 -31.31
CA ASP A 227 11.37 13.33 -31.21
C ASP A 227 12.47 12.62 -30.39
N ASP A 228 13.65 12.52 -30.99
CA ASP A 228 14.84 11.84 -30.45
C ASP A 228 15.94 12.84 -30.06
N SER A 229 15.57 14.11 -29.87
CA SER A 229 16.46 15.14 -29.35
C SER A 229 16.99 14.78 -27.95
N PHE A 230 18.20 15.25 -27.62
CA PHE A 230 18.82 15.03 -26.30
C PHE A 230 17.91 15.52 -25.15
N GLU A 231 17.25 16.64 -25.36
CA GLU A 231 16.30 17.20 -24.40
C GLU A 231 15.10 16.28 -24.22
N ALA A 232 14.52 15.74 -25.31
CA ALA A 232 13.41 14.78 -25.24
C ALA A 232 13.79 13.47 -24.52
N ARG A 233 15.01 12.97 -24.71
CA ARG A 233 15.52 11.79 -24.00
C ARG A 233 15.75 12.06 -22.51
N ALA A 234 16.18 13.27 -22.16
CA ALA A 234 16.38 13.68 -20.77
C ALA A 234 15.05 13.76 -20.00
N THR A 235 13.99 14.27 -20.63
CA THR A 235 12.65 14.34 -20.03
C THR A 235 11.98 12.97 -19.89
N ARG A 236 12.21 12.04 -20.82
CA ARG A 236 11.72 10.65 -20.71
C ARG A 236 12.47 9.80 -19.67
N GLY A 237 13.59 10.29 -19.15
CA GLY A 237 14.42 9.54 -18.19
C GLY A 237 15.25 8.42 -18.83
N ASP A 238 15.36 8.42 -20.16
CA ASP A 238 16.11 7.44 -20.95
C ASP A 238 17.63 7.72 -20.97
N ILE A 239 18.09 8.70 -20.18
CA ILE A 239 19.50 9.05 -20.06
C ILE A 239 20.01 8.53 -18.72
N ASP A 240 20.92 7.56 -18.80
CA ASP A 240 21.69 7.10 -17.64
C ASP A 240 22.73 8.16 -17.23
N LEU A 241 22.31 9.03 -16.30
CA LEU A 241 23.13 10.10 -15.73
C LEU A 241 24.40 9.57 -15.02
N VAL A 242 24.43 8.29 -14.62
CA VAL A 242 25.60 7.68 -13.96
C VAL A 242 26.74 7.47 -14.97
N SER A 243 26.42 7.17 -16.22
CA SER A 243 27.40 7.00 -17.30
C SER A 243 28.03 8.33 -17.77
N LEU A 244 27.31 9.45 -17.67
CA LEU A 244 27.80 10.77 -18.05
C LEU A 244 28.73 11.41 -17.01
N ALA A 245 28.59 11.03 -15.73
CA ALA A 245 29.42 11.54 -14.64
C ALA A 245 30.85 10.92 -14.61
N THR A 246 31.10 9.87 -15.38
CA THR A 246 32.39 9.15 -15.42
C THR A 246 33.24 9.46 -16.66
N GLN A 247 32.79 10.37 -17.53
CA GLN A 247 33.60 10.92 -18.62
C GLN A 247 34.31 12.21 -18.18
N ARG A 248 35.24 12.08 -17.24
CA ARG A 248 36.40 12.97 -17.05
C ARG A 248 37.60 12.16 -16.61
#